data_AF-A0AAV1N9T6-F1
#
_entry.id   AF-A0AAV1N9T6-F1
#
_cell.length_a   1.000
_cell.length_b   1.000
_cell.length_c   1.000
_cell.angle_alpha   90.00
_cell.angle_beta   90.00
_cell.angle_gamma   90.00
#
_symmetry.space_group_name_H-M   'P 1'
#
loop_
_entity.id
_entity.type
_entity.pdbx_description
1 polymer ?
#
loop_
_entity_poly.entity_id
_entity_poly.type
_entity_poly.pdbx_seq_one_letter_code
_entity_poly.pdbx_strand_id
1 'polypeptide(L)'
;MIMCGPRQSQDLIKKTLNTSQKTLTNANMSVGDSTWAPQDLQKNDMTNKDPLADSGLTMEESYWKLLTTSFSGVLANIKAKFGVTFKDSDIGQGKVIVKACHKSGGNASMESHAVRALLNQYQKCATSPMRFTQNYSGSALNGAATEEGATAGDNEDENCCICLDTFKNKKQLKCKHEFCEDCLSKSVETMGPLCPLCKYVFGRIQGFQPNGKMTWKTKRTSLPGFPGCGTIVINYDMQGGRQAARHPNPSKRFYGISRDAYLPNNEEGKEVLQLLKRAFDEELIFTIGLDNQVTWNNIHHKTSKTGGPQCFGYPDPDYLSRVREELKVNGIE
;
A
#
# COMPACT_ATOMS: atom_id res chain seq x y z
N MET A 1 -14.41 29.66 3.92
CA MET A 1 -13.54 28.59 4.48
C MET A 1 -12.46 29.26 5.31
N ILE A 2 -12.53 29.16 6.64
CA ILE A 2 -11.53 29.74 7.53
C ILE A 2 -10.44 28.69 7.70
N MET A 3 -9.29 28.92 7.04
CA MET A 3 -8.13 28.04 7.12
C MET A 3 -7.32 28.42 8.35
N CYS A 4 -7.02 27.45 9.24
CA CYS A 4 -6.13 27.64 10.39
C CYS A 4 -4.88 26.79 10.23
N GLY A 5 -3.71 27.44 10.13
CA GLY A 5 -2.39 26.84 9.93
C GLY A 5 -1.29 27.92 9.91
N PRO A 6 0.00 27.54 9.93
CA PRO A 6 1.13 28.50 9.91
C PRO A 6 1.04 29.44 8.70
N ARG A 7 1.30 30.75 8.89
CA ARG A 7 1.10 31.80 7.86
C ARG A 7 1.75 31.47 6.51
N GLN A 8 2.96 30.90 6.51
CA GLN A 8 3.68 30.50 5.30
C GLN A 8 2.92 29.44 4.48
N SER A 9 2.26 28.48 5.14
CA SER A 9 1.46 27.44 4.47
C SER A 9 0.15 28.01 3.92
N GLN A 10 -0.44 29.00 4.59
CA GLN A 10 -1.66 29.68 4.11
C GLN A 10 -1.41 30.51 2.86
N ASP A 11 -0.25 31.19 2.79
CA ASP A 11 0.11 32.03 1.65
C ASP A 11 0.43 31.21 0.39
N LEU A 12 1.06 30.05 0.55
CA LEU A 12 1.29 29.10 -0.55
C LEU A 12 -0.02 28.56 -1.13
N ILE A 13 -0.97 28.19 -0.26
CA ILE A 13 -2.28 27.67 -0.70
C ILE A 13 -3.10 28.75 -1.40
N LYS A 14 -3.10 30.00 -0.89
CA LYS A 14 -3.77 31.13 -1.56
C LYS A 14 -3.17 31.44 -2.93
N LYS A 15 -1.83 31.34 -3.07
CA LYS A 15 -1.14 31.58 -4.34
C LYS A 15 -1.48 30.50 -5.38
N THR A 16 -1.58 29.23 -4.96
CA THR A 16 -1.95 28.10 -5.84
C THR A 16 -3.42 28.15 -6.28
N LEU A 17 -4.33 28.54 -5.39
CA LEU A 17 -5.76 28.69 -5.72
C LEU A 17 -6.01 29.84 -6.72
N ASN A 18 -5.36 30.99 -6.52
CA ASN A 18 -5.50 32.13 -7.43
C ASN A 18 -4.87 31.87 -8.81
N THR A 19 -3.81 31.06 -8.86
CA THR A 19 -3.19 30.66 -10.14
C THR A 19 -4.12 29.72 -10.92
N SER A 20 -4.78 28.79 -10.23
CA SER A 20 -5.72 27.83 -10.85
C SER A 20 -7.00 28.51 -11.36
N GLN A 21 -7.49 29.55 -10.67
CA GLN A 21 -8.64 30.32 -11.14
C GLN A 21 -8.34 31.16 -12.39
N LYS A 22 -7.13 31.72 -12.51
CA LYS A 22 -6.70 32.45 -13.73
C LYS A 22 -6.58 31.54 -14.96
N THR A 23 -6.21 30.28 -14.78
CA THR A 23 -6.11 29.30 -15.88
C THR A 23 -7.49 28.86 -16.37
N LEU A 24 -8.51 28.85 -15.50
CA LEU A 24 -9.88 28.45 -15.85
C LEU A 24 -10.70 29.59 -16.48
N THR A 25 -10.37 30.85 -16.23
CA THR A 25 -11.09 32.01 -16.81
C THR A 25 -10.63 32.41 -18.21
N ASN A 26 -9.48 31.92 -18.70
CA ASN A 26 -8.94 32.32 -20.02
C ASN A 26 -9.40 31.43 -21.19
N ALA A 27 -10.31 30.47 -20.98
CA ALA A 27 -10.74 29.54 -22.03
C ALA A 27 -12.16 29.79 -22.59
N ASN A 28 -12.93 30.77 -22.09
CA ASN A 28 -14.32 30.97 -22.54
C ASN A 28 -14.71 32.46 -22.62
N MET A 29 -14.61 33.08 -23.81
CA MET A 29 -15.41 34.16 -24.44
C MET A 29 -14.76 34.40 -25.85
N SER A 30 -15.38 34.52 -27.03
CA SER A 30 -16.70 35.02 -27.47
C SER A 30 -17.04 34.64 -28.94
N VAL A 31 -18.32 34.29 -29.20
CA VAL A 31 -19.25 34.79 -30.26
C VAL A 31 -18.99 34.57 -31.78
N GLY A 32 -19.95 33.92 -32.46
CA GLY A 32 -20.65 34.50 -33.64
C GLY A 32 -20.51 33.87 -35.06
N ASP A 33 -21.48 33.01 -35.42
CA ASP A 33 -22.21 32.80 -36.70
C ASP A 33 -21.50 32.51 -38.07
N SER A 34 -21.86 31.38 -38.71
CA SER A 34 -22.39 31.29 -40.10
C SER A 34 -22.23 29.89 -40.78
N THR A 35 -23.38 29.34 -41.21
CA THR A 35 -23.69 28.51 -42.40
C THR A 35 -22.96 27.18 -42.73
N TRP A 36 -23.78 26.14 -42.97
CA TRP A 36 -23.43 24.76 -43.39
C TRP A 36 -22.77 24.61 -44.78
N ALA A 37 -21.79 23.71 -44.87
CA ALA A 37 -21.53 22.84 -46.03
C ALA A 37 -20.79 21.54 -45.60
N PRO A 38 -20.94 20.41 -46.33
CA PRO A 38 -20.79 19.06 -45.78
C PRO A 38 -19.36 18.62 -45.41
N GLN A 39 -19.28 17.86 -44.32
CA GLN A 39 -18.06 17.29 -43.74
C GLN A 39 -17.32 16.37 -44.72
N ASP A 40 -16.11 16.79 -45.10
CA ASP A 40 -15.07 15.89 -45.59
C ASP A 40 -14.72 14.89 -44.48
N LEU A 41 -14.69 13.61 -44.87
CA LEU A 41 -14.25 12.47 -44.07
C LEU A 41 -12.80 12.68 -43.60
N GLN A 42 -12.62 13.32 -42.44
CA GLN A 42 -11.39 13.19 -41.68
C GLN A 42 -11.35 11.79 -41.08
N LYS A 43 -10.46 10.97 -41.64
CA LYS A 43 -10.08 9.65 -41.13
C LYS A 43 -9.84 9.75 -39.63
N ASN A 44 -10.72 9.11 -38.85
CA ASN A 44 -10.45 8.80 -37.46
C ASN A 44 -9.22 7.89 -37.40
N ASP A 45 -8.07 8.46 -37.07
CA ASP A 45 -6.93 7.68 -36.62
C ASP A 45 -7.25 7.15 -35.22
N MET A 46 -7.85 5.95 -35.15
CA MET A 46 -7.97 5.20 -33.90
C MET A 46 -6.57 4.79 -33.45
N THR A 47 -5.93 5.64 -32.66
CA THR A 47 -4.71 5.27 -31.94
C THR A 47 -5.08 4.25 -30.86
N ASN A 48 -4.92 2.97 -31.18
CA ASN A 48 -5.15 1.82 -30.30
C ASN A 48 -4.02 1.71 -29.25
N LYS A 49 -3.84 2.76 -28.44
CA LYS A 49 -2.85 2.77 -27.36
C LYS A 49 -3.56 2.58 -26.03
N ASP A 50 -3.31 1.43 -25.41
CA ASP A 50 -3.73 1.17 -24.03
C ASP A 50 -3.07 2.18 -23.08
N PRO A 51 -3.85 3.02 -22.36
CA PRO A 51 -3.32 4.01 -21.43
C PRO A 51 -2.39 3.40 -20.38
N LEU A 52 -2.60 2.14 -20.01
CA LEU A 52 -1.78 1.44 -19.02
C LEU A 52 -0.42 1.02 -19.58
N ALA A 53 -0.35 0.67 -20.87
CA ALA A 53 0.90 0.35 -21.56
C ALA A 53 1.75 1.61 -21.78
N ASP A 54 1.10 2.71 -22.14
CA ASP A 54 1.77 3.98 -22.46
C ASP A 54 2.23 4.70 -21.18
N SER A 55 1.37 4.77 -20.16
CA SER A 55 1.67 5.44 -18.89
C SER A 55 2.56 4.60 -17.98
N GLY A 56 2.46 3.26 -18.07
CA GLY A 56 3.10 2.33 -17.15
C GLY A 56 2.27 2.05 -15.90
N LEU A 57 2.63 0.97 -15.21
CA LEU A 57 1.98 0.54 -13.97
C LEU A 57 2.71 1.11 -12.75
N THR A 58 2.04 1.94 -11.98
CA THR A 58 2.55 2.47 -10.70
C THR A 58 2.27 1.50 -9.54
N MET A 59 3.28 1.20 -8.73
CA MET A 59 3.15 0.41 -7.49
C MET A 59 4.17 0.82 -6.43
N GLU A 60 3.97 0.40 -5.17
CA GLU A 60 4.99 0.58 -4.12
C GLU A 60 6.27 -0.19 -4.46
N GLU A 61 7.42 0.39 -4.13
CA GLU A 61 8.76 -0.16 -4.41
C GLU A 61 8.97 -1.51 -3.74
N SER A 62 8.42 -1.71 -2.54
CA SER A 62 8.47 -2.99 -1.82
C SER A 62 7.78 -4.12 -2.59
N TYR A 63 6.66 -3.84 -3.26
CA TYR A 63 5.96 -4.81 -4.10
C TYR A 63 6.72 -5.08 -5.39
N TRP A 64 7.33 -4.07 -6.00
CA TRP A 64 8.17 -4.28 -7.18
C TRP A 64 9.41 -5.12 -6.87
N LYS A 65 10.06 -4.84 -5.74
CA LYS A 65 11.18 -5.65 -5.23
C LYS A 65 10.74 -7.08 -4.97
N LEU A 66 9.58 -7.29 -4.37
CA LEU A 66 9.03 -8.63 -4.16
C LEU A 66 8.81 -9.37 -5.49
N LEU A 67 8.24 -8.70 -6.49
CA LEU A 67 7.98 -9.29 -7.79
C LEU A 67 9.28 -9.69 -8.50
N THR A 68 10.32 -8.85 -8.40
CA THR A 68 11.61 -9.06 -9.07
C THR A 68 12.54 -10.04 -8.34
N THR A 69 12.40 -10.19 -7.03
CA THR A 69 13.21 -11.15 -6.25
C THR A 69 12.49 -12.48 -6.07
N SER A 70 11.32 -12.43 -5.45
CA SER A 70 10.57 -13.61 -5.03
C SER A 70 9.79 -14.17 -6.21
N PHE A 71 8.96 -13.37 -6.87
CA PHE A 71 8.17 -13.84 -8.04
C PHE A 71 8.92 -13.71 -9.38
N SER A 72 10.25 -13.83 -9.36
CA SER A 72 11.09 -13.67 -10.54
C SER A 72 10.76 -14.69 -11.64
N GLY A 73 10.39 -15.92 -11.27
CA GLY A 73 9.91 -16.95 -12.20
C GLY A 73 8.60 -16.55 -12.89
N VAL A 74 7.63 -16.00 -12.13
CA VAL A 74 6.38 -15.46 -12.70
C VAL A 74 6.68 -14.33 -13.70
N LEU A 75 7.56 -13.41 -13.33
CA LEU A 75 7.96 -12.32 -14.22
C LEU A 75 8.68 -12.83 -15.48
N ALA A 76 9.52 -13.86 -15.35
CA ALA A 76 10.19 -14.47 -16.50
C ALA A 76 9.16 -15.10 -17.46
N ASN A 77 8.14 -15.78 -16.94
CA ASN A 77 7.07 -16.35 -17.74
C ASN A 77 6.25 -15.28 -18.47
N ILE A 78 5.92 -14.17 -17.81
CA ILE A 78 5.25 -13.05 -18.47
C ILE A 78 6.13 -12.45 -19.57
N LYS A 79 7.42 -12.18 -19.28
CA LYS A 79 8.38 -11.64 -20.26
C LYS A 79 8.52 -12.55 -21.48
N ALA A 80 8.61 -13.86 -21.27
CA ALA A 80 8.73 -14.86 -22.33
C ALA A 80 7.44 -14.95 -23.16
N LYS A 81 6.28 -15.09 -22.49
CA LYS A 81 4.97 -15.22 -23.13
C LYS A 81 4.63 -14.06 -24.05
N PHE A 82 4.99 -12.84 -23.65
CA PHE A 82 4.68 -11.63 -24.42
C PHE A 82 5.86 -11.05 -25.21
N GLY A 83 7.04 -11.68 -25.17
CA GLY A 83 8.22 -11.16 -25.88
C GLY A 83 8.69 -9.78 -25.38
N VAL A 84 8.42 -9.44 -24.12
CA VAL A 84 8.69 -8.11 -23.55
C VAL A 84 9.86 -8.11 -22.56
N THR A 85 10.31 -6.92 -22.23
CA THR A 85 11.14 -6.60 -21.07
C THR A 85 10.37 -5.62 -20.19
N PHE A 86 10.61 -5.62 -18.88
CA PHE A 86 10.07 -4.61 -17.98
C PHE A 86 11.16 -3.62 -17.63
N LYS A 87 10.85 -2.32 -17.73
CA LYS A 87 11.71 -1.22 -17.31
C LYS A 87 10.99 -0.45 -16.21
N ASP A 88 11.65 -0.30 -15.07
CA ASP A 88 11.17 0.47 -13.95
C ASP A 88 11.84 1.84 -13.85
N SER A 89 11.15 2.79 -13.24
CA SER A 89 11.66 4.12 -12.93
C SER A 89 11.09 4.56 -11.59
N ASP A 90 11.98 5.01 -10.71
CA ASP A 90 11.62 5.60 -9.42
C ASP A 90 10.94 6.96 -9.65
N ILE A 91 9.79 7.16 -9.02
CA ILE A 91 9.02 8.40 -9.08
C ILE A 91 8.96 9.12 -7.72
N GLY A 92 9.73 8.64 -6.74
CA GLY A 92 9.72 9.12 -5.37
C GLY A 92 8.54 8.60 -4.55
N GLN A 93 8.50 8.98 -3.27
CA GLN A 93 7.49 8.54 -2.29
C GLN A 93 7.44 7.01 -2.09
N GLY A 94 8.52 6.28 -2.37
CA GLY A 94 8.57 4.82 -2.26
C GLY A 94 7.76 4.11 -3.35
N LYS A 95 7.54 4.75 -4.51
CA LYS A 95 6.78 4.19 -5.64
C LYS A 95 7.64 4.10 -6.90
N VAL A 96 7.32 3.10 -7.72
CA VAL A 96 7.95 2.89 -9.03
C VAL A 96 6.89 2.82 -10.12
N ILE A 97 7.25 3.27 -11.32
CA ILE A 97 6.47 3.04 -12.54
C ILE A 97 7.16 1.96 -13.36
N VAL A 98 6.42 0.92 -13.74
CA VAL A 98 6.92 -0.19 -14.55
C VAL A 98 6.28 -0.17 -15.93
N LYS A 99 7.10 -0.14 -16.99
CA LYS A 99 6.66 -0.21 -18.39
C LYS A 99 7.10 -1.50 -19.04
N ALA A 100 6.26 -2.07 -19.91
CA ALA A 100 6.66 -3.16 -20.80
C ALA A 100 7.23 -2.60 -22.11
N CYS A 101 8.34 -3.16 -22.57
CA CYS A 101 8.93 -2.82 -23.87
C CYS A 101 9.15 -4.10 -24.68
N HIS A 102 8.55 -4.20 -25.86
CA HIS A 102 8.70 -5.33 -26.76
C HIS A 102 10.13 -5.37 -27.36
N LYS A 103 10.72 -6.57 -27.45
CA LYS A 103 12.15 -6.74 -27.79
C LYS A 103 12.53 -6.34 -29.22
N SER A 104 11.60 -6.39 -30.18
CA SER A 104 11.89 -6.22 -31.61
C SER A 104 11.21 -5.00 -32.27
N GLY A 105 10.92 -3.95 -31.50
CA GLY A 105 10.44 -2.68 -32.06
C GLY A 105 8.92 -2.49 -32.02
N GLY A 106 8.37 -2.37 -30.80
CA GLY A 106 7.04 -1.80 -30.54
C GLY A 106 5.86 -2.65 -31.02
N ASN A 107 5.41 -3.58 -30.17
CA ASN A 107 4.08 -4.18 -30.31
C ASN A 107 3.23 -3.73 -29.11
N ALA A 108 2.49 -2.64 -29.31
CA ALA A 108 1.67 -2.01 -28.27
C ALA A 108 0.64 -2.98 -27.66
N SER A 109 0.13 -3.94 -28.46
CA SER A 109 -0.78 -4.97 -27.96
C SER A 109 -0.06 -5.91 -26.98
N MET A 110 1.13 -6.41 -27.33
CA MET A 110 1.88 -7.31 -26.45
C MET A 110 2.37 -6.61 -25.18
N GLU A 111 2.77 -5.35 -25.28
CA GLU A 111 3.11 -4.50 -24.14
C GLU A 111 1.91 -4.32 -23.21
N SER A 112 0.75 -4.00 -23.78
CA SER A 112 -0.53 -3.89 -23.07
C SER A 112 -0.91 -5.18 -22.33
N HIS A 113 -0.86 -6.34 -23.00
CA HIS A 113 -1.16 -7.62 -22.36
C HIS A 113 -0.15 -7.97 -21.25
N ALA A 114 1.14 -7.67 -21.46
CA ALA A 114 2.15 -7.90 -20.44
C ALA A 114 1.97 -7.00 -19.21
N VAL A 115 1.63 -5.72 -19.40
CA VAL A 115 1.35 -4.81 -18.28
C VAL A 115 0.08 -5.23 -17.53
N ARG A 116 -0.97 -5.71 -18.23
CA ARG A 116 -2.16 -6.26 -17.55
C ARG A 116 -1.86 -7.55 -16.78
N ALA A 117 -1.03 -8.44 -17.32
CA ALA A 117 -0.60 -9.64 -16.61
C ALA A 117 0.23 -9.28 -15.35
N LEU A 118 1.10 -8.28 -15.46
CA LEU A 118 1.83 -7.74 -14.32
C LEU A 118 0.90 -7.11 -13.28
N LEU A 119 -0.08 -6.32 -13.71
CA LEU A 119 -1.10 -5.72 -12.82
C LEU A 119 -1.86 -6.80 -12.06
N ASN A 120 -2.31 -7.86 -12.73
CA ASN A 120 -2.99 -8.97 -12.07
C ASN A 120 -2.09 -9.65 -11.03
N GLN A 121 -0.80 -9.84 -11.32
CA GLN A 121 0.14 -10.40 -10.36
C GLN A 121 0.38 -9.46 -9.18
N TYR A 122 0.54 -8.16 -9.44
CA TYR A 122 0.65 -7.14 -8.41
C TYR A 122 -0.59 -7.12 -7.50
N GLN A 123 -1.80 -7.15 -8.07
CA GLN A 123 -3.04 -7.19 -7.31
C GLN A 123 -3.14 -8.44 -6.43
N LYS A 124 -2.81 -9.62 -6.96
CA LYS A 124 -2.73 -10.86 -6.15
C LYS A 124 -1.80 -10.68 -4.94
N CYS A 125 -0.68 -9.99 -5.13
CA CYS A 125 0.25 -9.69 -4.05
C CYS A 125 -0.22 -8.55 -3.13
N ALA A 126 -0.98 -7.56 -3.61
CA ALA A 126 -1.25 -6.32 -2.87
C ALA A 126 -2.64 -6.29 -2.19
N THR A 127 -3.64 -7.00 -2.73
CA THR A 127 -5.06 -6.77 -2.36
C THR A 127 -5.77 -7.97 -1.76
N SER A 128 -5.09 -9.06 -1.37
CA SER A 128 -5.79 -10.29 -0.98
C SER A 128 -5.93 -10.49 0.55
N PRO A 129 -7.17 -10.37 1.08
CA PRO A 129 -7.66 -11.17 2.20
C PRO A 129 -8.65 -12.26 1.68
N MET A 130 -8.29 -13.55 1.88
CA MET A 130 -9.05 -14.81 1.82
C MET A 130 -10.30 -14.94 0.88
N ARG A 131 -10.26 -15.90 -0.07
CA ARG A 131 -10.88 -17.24 0.06
C ARG A 131 -10.49 -18.16 -1.11
N PHE A 132 -10.14 -19.38 -0.74
CA PHE A 132 -9.88 -20.54 -1.58
C PHE A 132 -11.22 -21.12 -2.06
N THR A 133 -11.49 -21.08 -3.37
CA THR A 133 -12.05 -22.14 -4.23
C THR A 133 -12.66 -21.56 -5.51
N GLN A 134 -12.36 -22.25 -6.61
CA GLN A 134 -13.01 -22.29 -7.92
C GLN A 134 -12.75 -21.16 -8.95
N ASN A 135 -11.84 -21.54 -9.86
CA ASN A 135 -12.05 -21.66 -11.31
C ASN A 135 -12.61 -20.45 -12.07
N TYR A 136 -11.75 -19.87 -12.91
CA TYR A 136 -12.15 -19.27 -14.17
C TYR A 136 -11.22 -19.79 -15.27
N SER A 137 -11.55 -20.95 -15.82
CA SER A 137 -11.28 -21.25 -17.23
C SER A 137 -12.46 -20.75 -18.04
N GLY A 138 -12.19 -19.90 -19.02
CA GLY A 138 -13.17 -19.43 -19.98
C GLY A 138 -13.29 -20.37 -21.17
N SER A 139 -14.54 -20.47 -21.63
CA SER A 139 -14.99 -20.68 -23.02
C SER A 139 -15.13 -22.08 -23.61
N ALA A 140 -16.31 -22.19 -24.25
CA ALA A 140 -16.61 -22.82 -25.54
C ALA A 140 -17.19 -24.25 -25.54
N LEU A 141 -18.43 -24.29 -26.03
CA LEU A 141 -19.18 -25.43 -26.52
C LEU A 141 -18.50 -26.05 -27.74
N ASN A 142 -18.30 -27.38 -27.74
CA ASN A 142 -18.75 -28.32 -28.78
C ASN A 142 -18.08 -29.70 -28.66
N GLY A 143 -18.91 -30.75 -28.70
CA GLY A 143 -18.71 -31.91 -29.60
C GLY A 143 -17.77 -33.06 -29.22
N ALA A 144 -18.38 -34.12 -28.66
CA ALA A 144 -18.26 -35.54 -29.02
C ALA A 144 -16.90 -36.30 -29.05
N ALA A 145 -16.83 -37.28 -28.13
CA ALA A 145 -16.58 -38.71 -28.33
C ALA A 145 -15.14 -39.30 -28.45
N THR A 146 -15.01 -40.40 -27.69
CA THR A 146 -14.12 -41.58 -27.79
C THR A 146 -12.75 -41.59 -27.11
N GLU A 147 -12.46 -42.78 -26.59
CA GLU A 147 -11.60 -43.16 -25.48
C GLU A 147 -10.11 -43.34 -25.83
N GLU A 148 -9.33 -43.39 -24.75
CA GLU A 148 -8.08 -44.13 -24.51
C GLU A 148 -6.79 -43.31 -24.42
N GLY A 149 -6.13 -43.46 -23.26
CA GLY A 149 -4.68 -43.29 -23.11
C GLY A 149 -4.24 -42.27 -22.07
N ALA A 150 -3.81 -42.79 -20.92
CA ALA A 150 -2.87 -42.18 -19.97
C ALA A 150 -3.24 -40.82 -19.37
N THR A 151 -3.95 -40.83 -18.23
CA THR A 151 -3.95 -39.68 -17.32
C THR A 151 -2.59 -39.61 -16.61
N ALA A 152 -1.67 -38.86 -17.19
CA ALA A 152 -0.73 -38.08 -16.40
C ALA A 152 -1.60 -37.16 -15.52
N GLY A 153 -1.62 -37.42 -14.22
CA GLY A 153 -2.23 -36.50 -13.27
C GLY A 153 -1.40 -35.22 -13.27
N ASP A 154 -1.91 -34.17 -13.91
CA ASP A 154 -1.33 -32.84 -13.82
C ASP A 154 -1.41 -32.38 -12.36
N ASN A 155 -0.26 -32.47 -11.69
CA ASN A 155 -0.01 -32.02 -10.33
C ASN A 155 0.06 -30.48 -10.27
N GLU A 156 -1.03 -29.78 -10.66
CA GLU A 156 -1.09 -28.32 -10.58
C GLU A 156 -1.09 -27.79 -9.12
N ASP A 157 -1.34 -28.67 -8.14
CA ASP A 157 -1.33 -28.36 -6.70
C ASP A 157 0.03 -28.59 -5.99
N GLU A 158 1.08 -29.05 -6.70
CA GLU A 158 2.40 -29.35 -6.10
C GLU A 158 3.49 -28.29 -6.38
N ASN A 159 3.13 -27.16 -6.99
CA ASN A 159 4.08 -26.13 -7.36
C ASN A 159 4.01 -24.91 -6.45
N CYS A 160 5.19 -24.36 -6.12
CA CYS A 160 5.30 -23.14 -5.34
C CYS A 160 4.87 -21.92 -6.16
N CYS A 161 3.89 -21.16 -5.66
CA CYS A 161 3.37 -19.96 -6.35
C CYS A 161 4.38 -18.80 -6.51
N ILE A 162 5.54 -18.88 -5.84
CA ILE A 162 6.60 -17.86 -5.92
C ILE A 162 7.55 -18.17 -7.08
N CYS A 163 8.13 -19.38 -7.11
CA CYS A 163 9.06 -19.77 -8.17
C CYS A 163 8.40 -20.48 -9.37
N LEU A 164 7.13 -20.90 -9.25
CA LEU A 164 6.38 -21.70 -10.22
C LEU A 164 7.02 -23.05 -10.56
N ASP A 165 7.73 -23.63 -9.58
CA ASP A 165 8.42 -24.92 -9.69
C ASP A 165 7.98 -25.79 -8.51
N THR A 166 8.27 -27.09 -8.60
CA THR A 166 8.07 -28.08 -7.54
C THR A 166 8.66 -27.60 -6.21
N PHE A 167 7.99 -27.92 -5.10
CA PHE A 167 8.42 -27.45 -3.79
C PHE A 167 9.82 -27.96 -3.40
N LYS A 168 10.74 -27.02 -3.16
CA LYS A 168 12.06 -27.28 -2.55
C LYS A 168 11.97 -26.93 -1.06
N ASN A 169 12.12 -27.94 -0.20
CA ASN A 169 11.97 -27.81 1.26
C ASN A 169 10.65 -27.12 1.64
N LYS A 170 9.53 -27.79 1.40
CA LYS A 170 8.19 -27.22 1.56
C LYS A 170 7.96 -26.71 2.99
N LYS A 171 7.53 -25.44 3.12
CA LYS A 171 7.06 -24.83 4.36
C LYS A 171 5.60 -24.45 4.24
N GLN A 172 4.80 -24.88 5.20
CA GLN A 172 3.41 -24.49 5.33
C GLN A 172 3.23 -23.50 6.49
N LEU A 173 2.61 -22.35 6.22
CA LEU A 173 2.28 -21.35 7.24
C LEU A 173 0.98 -21.72 7.97
N LYS A 174 0.70 -21.07 9.12
CA LYS A 174 -0.57 -21.26 9.84
C LYS A 174 -1.81 -20.91 9.00
N CYS A 175 -1.68 -19.98 8.04
CA CYS A 175 -2.70 -19.66 7.05
C CYS A 175 -2.86 -20.72 5.93
N LYS A 176 -2.20 -21.88 6.06
CA LYS A 176 -2.24 -23.04 5.16
C LYS A 176 -1.58 -22.89 3.80
N HIS A 177 -1.18 -21.68 3.40
CA HIS A 177 -0.37 -21.48 2.19
C HIS A 177 1.01 -22.13 2.32
N GLU A 178 1.48 -22.71 1.20
CA GLU A 178 2.72 -23.47 1.09
C GLU A 178 3.71 -22.78 0.15
N PHE A 179 5.00 -22.81 0.51
CA PHE A 179 6.08 -22.19 -0.25
C PHE A 179 7.36 -23.04 -0.15
N CYS A 180 8.27 -22.89 -1.12
CA CYS A 180 9.66 -23.31 -0.89
C CYS A 180 10.27 -22.50 0.26
N GLU A 181 11.10 -23.11 1.10
CA GLU A 181 11.75 -22.42 2.22
C GLU A 181 12.51 -21.16 1.76
N ASP A 182 13.33 -21.26 0.72
CA ASP A 182 14.08 -20.13 0.18
C ASP A 182 13.17 -19.03 -0.41
N CYS A 183 12.04 -19.42 -1.01
CA CYS A 183 11.09 -18.48 -1.58
C CYS A 183 10.39 -17.68 -0.48
N LEU A 184 10.01 -18.36 0.61
CA LEU A 184 9.45 -17.69 1.78
C LEU A 184 10.49 -16.77 2.43
N SER A 185 11.73 -17.23 2.63
CA SER A 185 12.81 -16.44 3.25
C SER A 185 13.08 -15.15 2.48
N LYS A 186 13.23 -15.20 1.15
CA LYS A 186 13.41 -14.00 0.30
C LYS A 186 12.23 -13.03 0.39
N SER A 187 11.01 -13.58 0.48
CA SER A 187 9.83 -12.74 0.68
C SER A 187 9.85 -12.08 2.06
N VAL A 188 10.31 -12.78 3.10
CA VAL A 188 10.42 -12.23 4.46
C VAL A 188 11.45 -11.10 4.52
N GLU A 189 12.58 -11.25 3.84
CA GLU A 189 13.59 -10.19 3.73
C GLU A 189 13.05 -8.93 3.05
N THR A 190 12.07 -9.09 2.15
CA THR A 190 11.52 -7.98 1.35
C THR A 190 10.28 -7.35 1.98
N MET A 191 9.38 -8.14 2.55
CA MET A 191 8.07 -7.69 3.06
C MET A 191 7.88 -7.91 4.56
N GLY A 192 8.84 -8.49 5.27
CA GLY A 192 8.67 -8.94 6.65
C GLY A 192 7.91 -10.28 6.74
N PRO A 193 7.59 -10.74 7.97
CA PRO A 193 7.05 -12.07 8.23
C PRO A 193 5.55 -12.18 7.90
N LEU A 194 5.20 -11.84 6.66
CA LEU A 194 3.87 -11.84 6.09
C LEU A 194 3.75 -12.96 5.06
N CYS A 195 2.61 -13.66 5.06
CA CYS A 195 2.28 -14.57 3.98
C CYS A 195 2.23 -13.79 2.64
N PRO A 196 2.98 -14.20 1.60
CA PRO A 196 3.01 -13.50 0.33
C PRO A 196 1.65 -13.43 -0.37
N LEU A 197 0.78 -14.41 -0.11
CA LEU A 197 -0.54 -14.54 -0.70
C LEU A 197 -1.64 -13.82 0.10
N CYS A 198 -1.76 -14.08 1.40
CA CYS A 198 -2.90 -13.59 2.20
C CYS A 198 -2.55 -12.60 3.31
N LYS A 199 -1.28 -12.19 3.40
CA LYS A 199 -0.77 -11.25 4.41
C LYS A 199 -0.90 -11.68 5.87
N TYR A 200 -1.22 -12.95 6.13
CA TYR A 200 -1.15 -13.52 7.46
C TYR A 200 0.24 -13.29 8.09
N VAL A 201 0.26 -12.65 9.25
CA VAL A 201 1.48 -12.38 10.01
C VAL A 201 1.88 -13.64 10.79
N PHE A 202 3.07 -14.18 10.52
CA PHE A 202 3.56 -15.41 11.18
C PHE A 202 4.82 -15.20 12.02
N GLY A 203 5.31 -13.97 12.13
CA GLY A 203 6.45 -13.57 12.96
C GLY A 203 6.28 -12.15 13.48
N ARG A 204 7.28 -11.60 14.17
CA ARG A 204 7.23 -10.24 14.70
C ARG A 204 7.51 -9.22 13.60
N ILE A 205 6.57 -8.31 13.37
CA ILE A 205 6.81 -7.15 12.52
C ILE A 205 7.51 -6.11 13.37
N GLN A 206 8.77 -5.83 13.05
CA GLN A 206 9.52 -4.75 13.67
C GLN A 206 9.54 -3.55 12.73
N GLY A 207 9.18 -2.38 13.25
CA GLY A 207 9.26 -1.13 12.50
C GLY A 207 10.65 -0.49 12.57
N PHE A 208 10.71 0.80 12.22
CA PHE A 208 11.92 1.61 12.20
C PHE A 208 11.75 2.92 12.98
N GLN A 209 10.97 2.84 14.06
CA GLN A 209 10.78 3.94 14.98
C GLN A 209 12.13 4.37 15.62
N PRO A 210 12.41 5.67 15.73
CA PRO A 210 13.56 6.17 16.48
C PRO A 210 13.49 5.83 17.97
N ASN A 211 14.64 5.84 18.65
CA ASN A 211 14.67 5.68 20.11
C ASN A 211 13.79 6.73 20.80
N GLY A 212 13.07 6.31 21.83
CA GLY A 212 12.17 7.17 22.57
C GLY A 212 11.60 6.48 23.80
N LYS A 213 10.67 7.16 24.46
CA LYS A 213 9.98 6.65 25.63
C LYS A 213 8.47 6.84 25.48
N MET A 214 7.72 5.79 25.81
CA MET A 214 6.28 5.85 25.98
C MET A 214 5.96 5.78 27.48
N THR A 215 5.19 6.75 27.98
CA THR A 215 4.68 6.77 29.35
C THR A 215 3.20 7.11 29.36
N TRP A 216 2.49 6.83 30.45
CA TRP A 216 1.08 7.23 30.58
C TRP A 216 0.72 7.57 32.02
N LYS A 217 -0.36 8.34 32.16
CA LYS A 217 -0.99 8.69 33.44
C LYS A 217 -2.50 8.77 33.29
N THR A 218 -3.23 8.62 34.38
CA THR A 218 -4.70 8.75 34.36
C THR A 218 -5.14 10.11 34.89
N LYS A 219 -6.28 10.60 34.39
CA LYS A 219 -6.97 11.82 34.84
C LYS A 219 -8.43 11.48 35.11
N ARG A 220 -9.03 12.13 36.12
CA ARG A 220 -10.45 11.95 36.49
C ARG A 220 -11.42 12.55 35.46
N THR A 221 -10.98 13.55 34.70
CA THR A 221 -11.80 14.17 33.64
C THR A 221 -12.10 13.16 32.54
N SER A 222 -13.37 13.01 32.17
CA SER A 222 -13.81 12.08 31.12
C SER A 222 -13.67 12.70 29.73
N LEU A 223 -13.47 11.85 28.71
CA LEU A 223 -13.49 12.28 27.32
C LEU A 223 -14.94 12.40 26.80
N PRO A 224 -15.22 13.32 25.86
CA PRO A 224 -16.50 13.34 25.17
C PRO A 224 -16.84 11.97 24.57
N GLY A 225 -18.05 11.46 24.84
CA GLY A 225 -18.49 10.12 24.42
C GLY A 225 -18.21 8.99 25.42
N PHE A 226 -17.44 9.25 26.49
CA PHE A 226 -17.07 8.23 27.50
C PHE A 226 -17.26 8.76 28.93
N PRO A 227 -18.52 8.96 29.39
CA PRO A 227 -18.78 9.53 30.71
C PRO A 227 -18.37 8.58 31.84
N GLY A 228 -17.84 9.14 32.93
CA GLY A 228 -17.63 8.43 34.19
C GLY A 228 -16.36 7.57 34.29
N CYS A 229 -15.59 7.40 33.21
CA CYS A 229 -14.38 6.55 33.25
C CYS A 229 -13.06 7.32 33.42
N GLY A 230 -13.04 8.63 33.17
CA GLY A 230 -11.80 9.42 33.14
C GLY A 230 -11.01 9.23 31.83
N THR A 231 -9.75 9.67 31.82
CA THR A 231 -8.87 9.68 30.62
C THR A 231 -7.51 9.08 30.94
N ILE A 232 -6.99 8.22 30.07
CA ILE A 232 -5.58 7.85 29.99
C ILE A 232 -4.89 8.86 29.07
N VAL A 233 -3.84 9.51 29.57
CA VAL A 233 -2.98 10.40 28.79
C VAL A 233 -1.66 9.68 28.56
N ILE A 234 -1.40 9.34 27.30
CA ILE A 234 -0.15 8.74 26.84
C ILE A 234 0.76 9.88 26.39
N ASN A 235 2.02 9.86 26.81
CA ASN A 235 3.06 10.75 26.31
C ASN A 235 4.15 9.92 25.62
N TYR A 236 4.42 10.27 24.38
CA TYR A 236 5.54 9.78 23.59
C TYR A 236 6.62 10.85 23.56
N ASP A 237 7.83 10.51 23.97
CA ASP A 237 9.01 11.37 23.94
C ASP A 237 10.08 10.72 23.08
N MET A 238 10.18 11.16 21.82
CA MET A 238 11.05 10.60 20.80
C MET A 238 12.34 11.41 20.73
N GLN A 239 13.48 10.72 20.79
CA GLN A 239 14.79 11.35 20.77
C GLN A 239 15.19 11.72 19.33
N GLY A 240 15.86 12.85 19.18
CA GLY A 240 16.52 13.20 17.92
C GLY A 240 17.77 12.36 17.69
N GLY A 241 18.26 12.34 16.45
CA GLY A 241 19.44 11.53 16.14
C GLY A 241 19.89 11.63 14.69
N ARG A 242 20.60 10.58 14.25
CA ARG A 242 20.99 10.37 12.85
C ARG A 242 20.22 9.19 12.28
N GLN A 243 19.81 9.33 11.04
CA GLN A 243 19.06 8.30 10.32
C GLN A 243 19.92 7.06 10.05
N ALA A 244 19.37 5.87 10.31
CA ALA A 244 19.98 4.59 9.97
C ALA A 244 19.94 4.32 8.46
N ALA A 245 20.63 3.28 8.00
CA ALA A 245 20.69 2.90 6.58
C ALA A 245 19.33 2.61 5.94
N ARG A 246 18.35 2.19 6.75
CA ARG A 246 16.97 1.86 6.34
C ARG A 246 15.99 3.04 6.40
N HIS A 247 16.42 4.19 6.90
CA HIS A 247 15.61 5.42 6.88
C HIS A 247 15.77 6.15 5.55
N PRO A 248 14.86 7.08 5.21
CA PRO A 248 14.84 7.67 3.87
C PRO A 248 16.10 8.46 3.50
N ASN A 249 16.79 9.04 4.48
CA ASN A 249 18.02 9.79 4.26
C ASN A 249 19.12 9.34 5.24
N PRO A 250 19.85 8.24 4.97
CA PRO A 250 20.87 7.72 5.87
C PRO A 250 21.89 8.77 6.31
N SER A 251 22.30 8.70 7.58
CA SER A 251 23.23 9.63 8.25
C SER A 251 22.76 11.09 8.42
N LYS A 252 21.68 11.52 7.75
CA LYS A 252 21.11 12.86 7.98
C LYS A 252 20.50 12.95 9.37
N ARG A 253 20.53 14.17 9.93
CA ARG A 253 19.94 14.45 11.24
C ARG A 253 18.43 14.53 11.14
N PHE A 254 17.76 14.12 12.22
CA PHE A 254 16.34 14.38 12.47
C PHE A 254 16.18 14.87 13.91
N TYR A 255 15.09 15.58 14.17
CA TYR A 255 14.81 16.16 15.48
C TYR A 255 13.80 15.32 16.26
N GLY A 256 13.97 15.27 17.57
CA GLY A 256 13.05 14.61 18.48
C GLY A 256 11.70 15.32 18.57
N ILE A 257 10.68 14.63 19.06
CA ILE A 257 9.33 15.16 19.23
C ILE A 257 8.75 14.69 20.56
N SER A 258 7.84 15.48 21.14
CA SER A 258 6.96 15.01 22.21
C SER A 258 5.51 15.12 21.76
N ARG A 259 4.72 14.06 21.96
CA ARG A 259 3.30 14.01 21.57
C ARG A 259 2.46 13.36 22.66
N ASP A 260 1.33 14.00 22.94
CA ASP A 260 0.29 13.43 23.80
C ASP A 260 -0.78 12.73 22.95
N ALA A 261 -1.31 11.63 23.48
CA ALA A 261 -2.48 10.94 22.96
C ALA A 261 -3.45 10.57 24.10
N TYR A 262 -4.73 10.38 23.76
CA TYR A 262 -5.80 10.21 24.74
C TYR A 262 -6.64 8.97 24.47
N LEU A 263 -6.84 8.16 25.51
CA LEU A 263 -7.79 7.04 25.52
C LEU A 263 -8.77 7.22 26.69
N PRO A 264 -10.01 6.71 26.59
CA PRO A 264 -10.88 6.62 27.77
C PRO A 264 -10.26 5.67 28.79
N ASN A 265 -10.39 5.97 30.08
CA ASN A 265 -9.91 5.09 31.15
C ASN A 265 -10.99 4.07 31.57
N ASN A 266 -11.56 3.38 30.58
CA ASN A 266 -12.44 2.22 30.77
C ASN A 266 -11.66 0.92 30.43
N GLU A 267 -12.33 -0.23 30.47
CA GLU A 267 -11.73 -1.53 30.13
C GLU A 267 -11.18 -1.53 28.69
N GLU A 268 -12.02 -1.09 27.75
CA GLU A 268 -11.68 -1.01 26.33
C GLU A 268 -10.42 -0.16 26.04
N GLY A 269 -10.32 1.02 26.63
CA GLY A 269 -9.16 1.90 26.45
C GLY A 269 -7.90 1.38 27.15
N LYS A 270 -8.02 0.58 28.22
CA LYS A 270 -6.86 -0.07 28.85
C LYS A 270 -6.30 -1.19 27.99
N GLU A 271 -7.15 -1.96 27.30
CA GLU A 271 -6.69 -2.95 26.32
C GLU A 271 -5.93 -2.28 25.17
N VAL A 272 -6.52 -1.24 24.58
CA VAL A 272 -5.87 -0.47 23.51
C VAL A 272 -4.54 0.12 23.98
N LEU A 273 -4.44 0.59 25.23
CA LEU A 273 -3.17 1.04 25.80
C LEU A 273 -2.09 -0.06 25.80
N GLN A 274 -2.44 -1.30 26.18
CA GLN A 274 -1.48 -2.41 26.17
C GLN A 274 -1.04 -2.77 24.75
N LEU A 275 -1.97 -2.76 23.79
CA LEU A 275 -1.65 -2.99 22.38
C LEU A 275 -0.74 -1.88 21.82
N LEU A 276 -1.05 -0.61 22.10
CA LEU A 276 -0.19 0.51 21.71
C LEU A 276 1.19 0.44 22.36
N LYS A 277 1.28 -0.03 23.62
CA LYS A 277 2.57 -0.25 24.29
C LYS A 277 3.38 -1.33 23.58
N ARG A 278 2.75 -2.45 23.22
CA ARG A 278 3.41 -3.51 22.45
C ARG A 278 3.83 -3.01 21.06
N ALA A 279 2.97 -2.27 20.36
CA ALA A 279 3.32 -1.67 19.07
C ALA A 279 4.49 -0.68 19.19
N PHE A 280 4.57 0.09 20.29
CA PHE A 280 5.72 0.96 20.55
C PHE A 280 7.02 0.16 20.77
N ASP A 281 6.94 -0.95 21.51
CA ASP A 281 8.09 -1.82 21.79
C ASP A 281 8.59 -2.55 20.53
N GLU A 282 7.69 -2.84 19.59
CA GLU A 282 8.02 -3.40 18.28
C GLU A 282 8.34 -2.30 17.23
N GLU A 283 8.56 -1.05 17.66
CA GLU A 283 8.99 0.08 16.81
C GLU A 283 7.96 0.52 15.72
N LEU A 284 6.66 0.33 15.96
CA LEU A 284 5.60 0.52 14.95
C LEU A 284 4.83 1.84 15.02
N ILE A 285 4.94 2.62 16.11
CA ILE A 285 4.11 3.83 16.32
C ILE A 285 4.59 5.02 15.48
N PHE A 286 5.91 5.21 15.39
CA PHE A 286 6.51 6.30 14.63
C PHE A 286 7.43 5.81 13.52
N THR A 287 7.73 6.72 12.59
CA THR A 287 8.75 6.55 11.56
C THR A 287 9.44 7.89 11.29
N ILE A 288 10.48 7.92 10.44
CA ILE A 288 11.11 9.15 9.95
C ILE A 288 10.64 9.42 8.53
N GLY A 289 10.09 10.61 8.30
CA GLY A 289 9.66 11.08 7.00
C GLY A 289 10.81 11.53 6.10
N LEU A 290 10.50 11.71 4.80
CA LEU A 290 11.45 12.21 3.79
C LEU A 290 12.01 13.60 4.12
N ASP A 291 11.26 14.39 4.89
CA ASP A 291 11.62 15.71 5.39
C ASP A 291 12.56 15.66 6.62
N ASN A 292 12.98 14.47 7.05
CA ASN A 292 13.80 14.23 8.23
C ASN A 292 13.11 14.58 9.55
N GLN A 293 11.77 14.44 9.61
CA GLN A 293 11.01 14.59 10.85
C GLN A 293 10.43 13.26 11.33
N VAL A 294 10.33 13.10 12.64
CA VAL A 294 9.58 11.99 13.24
C VAL A 294 8.09 12.24 13.01
N THR A 295 7.41 11.26 12.43
CA THR A 295 5.98 11.31 12.15
C THR A 295 5.29 10.04 12.66
N TRP A 296 3.98 10.13 12.88
CA TRP A 296 3.16 8.94 13.09
C TRP A 296 3.34 8.00 11.90
N ASN A 297 3.37 6.70 12.18
CA ASN A 297 3.31 5.66 11.18
C ASN A 297 1.81 5.35 10.87
N ASN A 298 1.44 4.08 10.71
CA ASN A 298 0.11 3.67 10.26
C ASN A 298 -0.87 3.33 11.41
N ILE A 299 -0.65 3.85 12.62
CA ILE A 299 -1.53 3.63 13.79
C ILE A 299 -2.00 4.98 14.32
N HIS A 300 -3.29 5.25 14.17
CA HIS A 300 -3.87 6.55 14.48
C HIS A 300 -4.04 6.78 15.99
N HIS A 301 -3.69 7.99 16.41
CA HIS A 301 -3.80 8.44 17.80
C HIS A 301 -4.74 9.61 17.92
N LYS A 302 -5.46 9.67 19.05
CA LYS A 302 -6.26 10.84 19.42
C LYS A 302 -5.40 11.86 20.12
N THR A 303 -4.93 12.86 19.37
CA THR A 303 -4.06 13.94 19.85
C THR A 303 -4.83 15.15 20.36
N SER A 304 -6.15 15.17 20.21
CA SER A 304 -7.06 16.15 20.81
C SER A 304 -8.09 15.46 21.71
N LYS A 305 -8.55 16.14 22.75
CA LYS A 305 -9.67 15.66 23.59
C LYS A 305 -11.03 16.02 23.02
N THR A 306 -11.09 16.95 22.07
CA THR A 306 -12.33 17.57 21.55
C THR A 306 -12.24 17.79 20.04
N GLY A 307 -13.34 18.18 19.40
CA GLY A 307 -13.37 18.51 17.97
C GLY A 307 -13.63 17.30 17.06
N GLY A 308 -13.90 16.13 17.64
CA GLY A 308 -14.26 14.92 16.89
C GLY A 308 -13.16 14.41 15.95
N PRO A 309 -13.50 13.48 15.04
CA PRO A 309 -12.53 12.80 14.19
C PRO A 309 -11.71 13.75 13.31
N GLN A 310 -12.33 14.83 12.81
CA GLN A 310 -11.68 15.82 11.93
C GLN A 310 -10.54 16.58 12.60
N CYS A 311 -10.58 16.70 13.93
CA CYS A 311 -9.53 17.33 14.72
C CYS A 311 -8.67 16.28 15.46
N PHE A 312 -8.69 15.03 15.02
CA PHE A 312 -8.00 13.92 15.70
C PHE A 312 -8.40 13.80 17.18
N GLY A 313 -9.67 14.09 17.50
CA GLY A 313 -10.17 14.13 18.85
C GLY A 313 -11.49 13.42 19.06
N TYR A 314 -12.11 13.67 20.21
CA TYR A 314 -13.37 13.07 20.63
C TYR A 314 -14.53 14.09 20.53
N PRO A 315 -15.80 13.65 20.50
CA PRO A 315 -16.25 12.26 20.44
C PRO A 315 -15.92 11.61 19.10
N ASP A 316 -15.55 10.33 19.12
CA ASP A 316 -15.35 9.48 17.93
C ASP A 316 -15.70 8.04 18.35
N PRO A 317 -16.95 7.59 18.11
CA PRO A 317 -17.42 6.31 18.60
C PRO A 317 -16.69 5.12 17.97
N ASP A 318 -16.15 5.28 16.76
CA ASP A 318 -15.53 4.17 16.01
C ASP A 318 -14.02 4.06 16.24
N TYR A 319 -13.41 5.02 16.94
CA TYR A 319 -11.96 5.08 17.09
C TYR A 319 -11.35 3.82 17.72
N LEU A 320 -11.90 3.31 18.82
CA LEU A 320 -11.31 2.18 19.54
C LEU A 320 -11.41 0.87 18.75
N SER A 321 -12.41 0.71 17.89
CA SER A 321 -12.50 -0.43 16.97
C SER A 321 -11.48 -0.31 15.84
N ARG A 322 -11.44 0.85 15.18
CA ARG A 322 -10.53 1.13 14.07
C ARG A 322 -9.06 1.03 14.46
N VAL A 323 -8.65 1.57 15.62
CA VAL A 323 -7.25 1.48 16.05
C VAL A 323 -6.83 0.03 16.35
N ARG A 324 -7.76 -0.82 16.82
CA ARG A 324 -7.48 -2.27 16.97
C ARG A 324 -7.28 -2.96 15.64
N GLU A 325 -8.07 -2.62 14.63
CA GLU A 325 -7.88 -3.14 13.28
C GLU A 325 -6.54 -2.71 12.69
N GLU A 326 -6.16 -1.44 12.86
CA GLU A 326 -4.85 -0.93 12.46
C GLU A 326 -3.71 -1.67 13.18
N LEU A 327 -3.82 -1.89 14.49
CA LEU A 327 -2.87 -2.67 15.28
C LEU A 327 -2.76 -4.11 14.79
N LYS A 328 -3.90 -4.76 14.54
CA LYS A 328 -3.99 -6.13 14.03
C LYS A 328 -3.34 -6.29 12.67
N VAL A 329 -3.56 -5.34 11.75
CA VAL A 329 -2.89 -5.32 10.42
C VAL A 329 -1.37 -5.22 10.57
N ASN A 330 -0.88 -4.60 11.65
CA ASN A 330 0.54 -4.53 12.00
C ASN A 330 1.01 -5.70 12.90
N GLY A 331 0.22 -6.77 13.04
CA GLY A 331 0.62 -7.97 13.79
C GLY A 331 0.52 -7.84 15.31
N ILE A 332 -0.25 -6.86 15.80
CA ILE A 332 -0.46 -6.60 17.24
C ILE A 332 -1.88 -6.99 17.62
N GLU A 333 -2.01 -8.08 18.36
CA GLU A 333 -3.26 -8.65 18.91
C GLU A 333 -3.07 -9.06 20.37
#